data_AF-A0ABD3Q0H1-F1
#
_entry.id   AF-A0ABD3Q0H1-F1
#
_cell.length_a   1.000
_cell.length_b   1.000
_cell.length_c   1.000
_cell.angle_alpha   90.00
_cell.angle_beta   90.00
_cell.angle_gamma   90.00
#
_symmetry.space_group_name_H-M   'P 1'
#
loop_
_entity.id
_entity.type
_entity.pdbx_description
1 polymer ?
#
loop_
_entity_poly.entity_id
_entity_poly.type
_entity_poly.pdbx_seq_one_letter_code
_entity_poly.pdbx_strand_id
1 'polypeptide(L)'
;MARLNATIKLFFCIGDLFFVIISLIFVAASALVVLGQLKALSFPAAQDMAKNLLILSAAALIGSCMGCWGAVRQTIRKGYSGRRILCLHQLLLLAVLFTSYTQLDWLTKRENSIKLVIEDPKTYAEYDAFENRLSTHFNGAYFTSLCSTDPSTKWLLNYVEKNCPAMSGCALSGKEKENCDTSCDNVDITECCPSEMKILCIERGNKLACPFHRCRLELMEELLVWSGPAKFAAQFVCLLSVLMLVLSCLLICYNARDEIEIELVKAGVMTDDDIEVIRRLKASNNVQHNRGSISLESIDDMKSDLKRGIFTRKRMNRISPTSDNRSSSPL
;
A
#
# COMPACT_ATOMS: atom_id res chain seq x y z
N MET A 1 4.60 32.90 -5.18
CA MET A 1 4.00 31.95 -4.20
C MET A 1 2.76 31.22 -4.71
N ALA A 2 1.66 31.90 -5.09
CA ALA A 2 0.43 31.21 -5.52
C ALA A 2 0.61 30.23 -6.71
N ARG A 3 1.42 30.60 -7.71
CA ARG A 3 1.74 29.74 -8.86
C ARG A 3 2.49 28.47 -8.45
N LEU A 4 3.48 28.59 -7.55
CA LEU A 4 4.27 27.47 -7.05
C LEU A 4 3.39 26.44 -6.31
N ASN A 5 2.50 26.91 -5.42
CA ASN A 5 1.57 26.03 -4.71
C ASN A 5 0.61 25.31 -5.68
N ALA A 6 0.09 26.01 -6.70
CA ALA A 6 -0.75 25.39 -7.72
C ALA A 6 0.01 24.31 -8.52
N THR A 7 1.28 24.56 -8.87
CA THR A 7 2.14 23.59 -9.56
C THR A 7 2.42 22.36 -8.69
N ILE A 8 2.77 22.54 -7.42
CA ILE A 8 3.00 21.42 -6.48
C ILE A 8 1.73 20.57 -6.32
N LYS A 9 0.56 21.22 -6.16
CA LYS A 9 -0.73 20.52 -6.12
C LYS A 9 -1.01 19.72 -7.37
N LEU A 10 -0.74 20.29 -8.54
CA LEU A 10 -0.95 19.61 -9.81
C LEU A 10 -0.07 18.35 -9.90
N PHE A 11 1.23 18.46 -9.62
CA PHE A 11 2.12 17.29 -9.66
C PHE A 11 1.74 16.23 -8.64
N PHE A 12 1.39 16.64 -7.42
CA PHE A 12 0.94 15.72 -6.37
C PHE A 12 -0.35 14.98 -6.79
N CYS A 13 -1.37 15.71 -7.29
CA CYS A 13 -2.61 15.11 -7.76
C CYS A 13 -2.40 14.20 -8.98
N ILE A 14 -1.50 14.55 -9.90
CA ILE A 14 -1.16 13.68 -11.05
C ILE A 14 -0.50 12.39 -10.55
N GLY A 15 0.43 12.49 -9.59
CA GLY A 15 1.08 11.34 -8.97
C GLY A 15 0.07 10.41 -8.29
N ASP A 16 -0.80 10.94 -7.43
CA ASP A 16 -1.83 10.14 -6.78
C ASP A 16 -2.84 9.56 -7.78
N LEU A 17 -3.24 10.32 -8.81
CA LEU A 17 -4.16 9.84 -9.83
C LEU A 17 -3.56 8.65 -10.61
N PHE A 18 -2.27 8.70 -10.90
CA PHE A 18 -1.55 7.57 -11.50
C PHE A 18 -1.61 6.33 -10.59
N PHE A 19 -1.39 6.48 -9.29
CA PHE A 19 -1.54 5.38 -8.32
C PHE A 19 -2.98 4.88 -8.19
N VAL A 20 -3.98 5.75 -8.30
CA VAL A 20 -5.40 5.36 -8.35
C VAL A 20 -5.66 4.45 -9.56
N ILE A 21 -5.20 4.85 -10.75
CA ILE A 21 -5.40 4.08 -11.99
C ILE A 21 -4.73 2.70 -11.87
N ILE A 22 -3.47 2.65 -11.43
CA ILE A 22 -2.74 1.40 -11.23
C ILE A 22 -3.47 0.51 -10.22
N SER A 23 -3.88 1.08 -9.08
CA SER A 23 -4.56 0.31 -8.03
C SER A 23 -5.89 -0.24 -8.51
N LEU A 24 -6.66 0.52 -9.31
CA LEU A 24 -7.90 0.03 -9.93
C LEU A 24 -7.65 -1.15 -10.87
N ILE A 25 -6.61 -1.09 -11.70
CA ILE A 25 -6.22 -2.19 -12.58
C ILE A 25 -5.90 -3.45 -11.76
N PHE A 26 -5.10 -3.32 -10.70
CA PHE A 26 -4.74 -4.45 -9.84
C PHE A 26 -5.93 -5.00 -9.04
N VAL A 27 -6.81 -4.14 -8.54
CA VAL A 27 -8.06 -4.56 -7.87
C VAL A 27 -8.92 -5.36 -8.85
N ALA A 28 -9.14 -4.84 -10.06
CA ALA A 28 -9.95 -5.53 -11.07
C ALA A 28 -9.33 -6.87 -11.48
N ALA A 29 -8.02 -6.90 -11.79
CA ALA A 29 -7.33 -8.12 -12.18
C ALA A 29 -7.34 -9.18 -11.07
N SER A 30 -7.05 -8.78 -9.82
CA SER A 30 -7.05 -9.70 -8.68
C SER A 30 -8.46 -10.19 -8.36
N ALA A 31 -9.48 -9.34 -8.47
CA ALA A 31 -10.87 -9.74 -8.29
C ALA A 31 -11.30 -10.78 -9.33
N LEU A 32 -10.88 -10.64 -10.59
CA LEU A 32 -11.16 -11.65 -11.63
C LEU A 32 -10.54 -13.02 -11.31
N VAL A 33 -9.32 -13.05 -10.75
CA VAL A 33 -8.68 -14.29 -10.29
C VAL A 33 -9.43 -14.90 -9.10
N VAL A 34 -9.74 -14.09 -8.08
CA VAL A 34 -10.46 -14.55 -6.87
C VAL A 34 -11.86 -15.07 -7.19
N LEU A 35 -12.56 -14.45 -8.15
CA LEU A 35 -13.86 -14.89 -8.63
C LEU A 35 -13.79 -16.12 -9.56
N GLY A 36 -12.60 -16.67 -9.80
CA GLY A 36 -12.41 -17.87 -10.62
C GLY A 36 -12.68 -17.68 -12.11
N GLN A 37 -12.73 -16.43 -12.59
CA GLN A 37 -12.99 -16.14 -14.01
C GLN A 37 -11.80 -16.53 -14.90
N LEU A 38 -10.58 -16.54 -14.33
CA LEU A 38 -9.35 -16.96 -15.01
C LEU A 38 -9.01 -18.41 -14.63
N LYS A 39 -9.48 -19.37 -15.44
CA LYS A 39 -9.22 -20.81 -15.23
C LYS A 39 -7.73 -21.16 -15.18
N ALA A 40 -6.87 -20.38 -15.84
CA ALA A 40 -5.42 -20.60 -15.79
C ALA A 40 -4.80 -20.32 -14.40
N LEU A 41 -5.49 -19.55 -13.55
CA LEU A 41 -5.02 -19.11 -12.23
C LEU A 41 -5.93 -19.60 -11.09
N SER A 42 -6.73 -20.65 -11.33
CA SER A 42 -7.67 -21.17 -10.33
C SER A 42 -7.02 -22.03 -9.24
N PHE A 43 -5.70 -22.27 -9.29
CA PHE A 43 -5.02 -23.09 -8.29
C PHE A 43 -4.94 -22.36 -6.93
N PRO A 44 -4.96 -23.09 -5.80
CA PRO A 44 -5.07 -22.49 -4.46
C PRO A 44 -4.03 -21.41 -4.15
N ALA A 45 -2.77 -21.64 -4.52
CA ALA A 45 -1.70 -20.67 -4.28
C ALA A 45 -1.89 -19.35 -5.05
N ALA A 46 -2.35 -19.40 -6.32
CA ALA A 46 -2.67 -18.20 -7.08
C ALA A 46 -3.87 -17.47 -6.50
N GLN A 47 -4.88 -18.18 -6.02
CA GLN A 47 -6.03 -17.57 -5.36
C GLN A 47 -5.62 -16.85 -4.07
N ASP A 48 -4.77 -17.46 -3.24
CA ASP A 48 -4.31 -16.83 -2.01
C ASP A 48 -3.40 -15.62 -2.27
N MET A 49 -2.51 -15.70 -3.27
CA MET A 49 -1.75 -14.55 -3.75
C MET A 49 -2.68 -13.43 -4.26
N ALA A 50 -3.70 -13.77 -5.05
CA ALA A 50 -4.65 -12.81 -5.57
C ALA A 50 -5.50 -12.14 -4.47
N LYS A 51 -5.90 -12.88 -3.42
CA LYS A 51 -6.57 -12.29 -2.24
C LYS A 51 -5.67 -11.27 -1.55
N ASN A 52 -4.40 -11.61 -1.31
CA ASN A 52 -3.45 -10.69 -0.69
C ASN A 52 -3.21 -9.45 -1.56
N LEU A 53 -3.05 -9.64 -2.87
CA LEU A 53 -2.88 -8.55 -3.83
C LEU A 53 -4.13 -7.65 -3.92
N LEU A 54 -5.33 -8.24 -3.84
CA LEU A 54 -6.59 -7.49 -3.79
C LEU A 54 -6.67 -6.60 -2.56
N ILE A 55 -6.32 -7.12 -1.38
CA ILE A 55 -6.31 -6.34 -0.13
C ILE A 55 -5.29 -5.20 -0.23
N LEU A 56 -4.07 -5.50 -0.71
CA LEU A 56 -3.01 -4.51 -0.82
C LEU A 56 -3.34 -3.40 -1.83
N SER A 57 -3.87 -3.77 -3.00
CA SER A 57 -4.28 -2.80 -4.03
C SER A 57 -5.49 -1.98 -3.62
N ALA A 58 -6.46 -2.56 -2.90
CA ALA A 58 -7.57 -1.80 -2.32
C ALA A 58 -7.08 -0.79 -1.26
N ALA A 59 -6.13 -1.17 -0.40
CA ALA A 59 -5.53 -0.26 0.57
C ALA A 59 -4.77 0.89 -0.12
N ALA A 60 -3.99 0.58 -1.16
CA ALA A 60 -3.29 1.58 -1.96
C ALA A 60 -4.27 2.54 -2.68
N LEU A 61 -5.38 2.02 -3.20
CA LEU A 61 -6.44 2.81 -3.82
C LEU A 61 -7.05 3.81 -2.82
N ILE A 62 -7.43 3.33 -1.63
CA ILE A 62 -7.98 4.18 -0.57
C ILE A 62 -6.96 5.25 -0.17
N GLY A 63 -5.70 4.87 0.02
CA GLY A 63 -4.61 5.80 0.35
C GLY A 63 -4.42 6.89 -0.68
N SER A 64 -4.44 6.54 -1.96
CA SER A 64 -4.27 7.48 -3.08
C SER A 64 -5.48 8.41 -3.23
N CYS A 65 -6.70 7.88 -3.05
CA CYS A 65 -7.92 8.68 -2.99
C CYS A 65 -7.90 9.69 -1.83
N MET A 66 -7.38 9.29 -0.66
CA MET A 66 -7.19 10.20 0.47
C MET A 66 -6.20 11.32 0.14
N GLY A 67 -5.11 11.02 -0.56
CA GLY A 67 -4.14 12.02 -1.02
C GLY A 67 -4.78 13.07 -1.94
N CYS A 68 -5.43 12.62 -3.02
CA CYS A 68 -6.17 13.47 -3.95
C CYS A 68 -7.20 14.36 -3.22
N TRP A 69 -8.03 13.75 -2.37
CA TRP A 69 -9.08 14.45 -1.64
C TRP A 69 -8.51 15.46 -0.64
N GLY A 70 -7.43 15.10 0.04
CA GLY A 70 -6.70 15.97 0.96
C GLY A 70 -6.13 17.21 0.25
N ALA A 71 -5.53 17.02 -0.93
CA ALA A 71 -4.97 18.11 -1.73
C ALA A 71 -6.06 19.07 -2.26
N VAL A 72 -7.19 18.53 -2.75
CA VAL A 72 -8.33 19.32 -3.22
C VAL A 72 -8.98 20.11 -2.07
N ARG A 73 -9.20 19.48 -0.91
CA ARG A 73 -9.87 20.10 0.24
C ARG A 73 -8.98 20.93 1.15
N GLN A 74 -7.73 21.17 0.76
CA GLN A 74 -6.77 21.90 1.59
C GLN A 74 -7.21 23.34 1.92
N THR A 75 -8.10 23.94 1.12
CA THR A 75 -8.60 25.31 1.30
C THR A 75 -9.85 25.41 2.17
N ILE A 76 -10.46 24.28 2.55
CA ILE A 76 -11.72 24.23 3.33
C ILE A 76 -11.40 24.23 4.83
N ARG A 77 -11.86 25.24 5.57
CA ARG A 77 -11.58 25.44 7.01
C ARG A 77 -12.53 24.71 7.97
N LYS A 78 -13.76 24.36 7.55
CA LYS A 78 -14.78 23.71 8.41
C LYS A 78 -14.89 22.21 8.11
N GLY A 79 -15.00 21.38 9.15
CA GLY A 79 -15.14 19.92 9.04
C GLY A 79 -13.80 19.14 9.04
N TYR A 80 -13.78 17.96 8.43
CA TYR A 80 -12.53 17.21 8.17
C TYR A 80 -11.64 18.03 7.22
N SER A 81 -10.72 18.81 7.79
CA SER A 81 -9.83 19.66 7.00
C SER A 81 -8.92 18.81 6.13
N GLY A 82 -8.70 19.25 4.88
CA GLY A 82 -7.83 18.54 3.93
C GLY A 82 -6.42 18.28 4.50
N ARG A 83 -5.94 19.14 5.40
CA ARG A 83 -4.67 18.94 6.11
C ARG A 83 -4.62 17.71 6.99
N ARG A 84 -5.67 17.42 7.77
CA ARG A 84 -5.69 16.21 8.61
C ARG A 84 -5.64 14.95 7.74
N ILE A 85 -6.32 14.99 6.61
CA ILE A 85 -6.33 13.89 5.62
C ILE A 85 -4.94 13.75 4.98
N LEU A 86 -4.29 14.86 4.60
CA LEU A 86 -2.92 14.86 4.08
C LEU A 86 -1.90 14.35 5.11
N CYS A 87 -2.02 14.70 6.39
CA CYS A 87 -1.15 14.15 7.44
C CYS A 87 -1.34 12.63 7.60
N LEU A 88 -2.57 12.14 7.58
CA LEU A 88 -2.83 10.68 7.59
C LEU A 88 -2.26 9.99 6.36
N HIS A 89 -2.44 10.59 5.17
CA HIS A 89 -1.85 10.09 3.93
C HIS A 89 -0.31 10.09 4.00
N GLN A 90 0.31 11.10 4.62
CA GLN A 90 1.76 11.15 4.82
C GLN A 90 2.26 10.03 5.74
N LEU A 91 1.55 9.71 6.83
CA LEU A 91 1.87 8.56 7.68
C LEU A 91 1.75 7.24 6.92
N LEU A 92 0.73 7.12 6.07
CA LEU A 92 0.56 5.94 5.21
C LEU A 92 1.70 5.82 4.19
N LEU A 93 2.09 6.91 3.52
CA LEU A 93 3.24 6.94 2.62
C LEU A 93 4.55 6.57 3.34
N LEU A 94 4.71 6.99 4.59
CA LEU A 94 5.88 6.64 5.39
C LEU A 94 5.91 5.13 5.70
N ALA A 95 4.76 4.56 6.04
CA ALA A 95 4.62 3.11 6.24
C ALA A 95 4.93 2.35 4.93
N VAL A 96 4.41 2.82 3.79
CA VAL A 96 4.71 2.24 2.46
C VAL A 96 6.20 2.35 2.13
N LEU A 97 6.84 3.48 2.44
CA LEU A 97 8.28 3.64 2.21
C LEU A 97 9.08 2.64 3.06
N PHE A 98 8.75 2.50 4.35
CA PHE A 98 9.43 1.57 5.24
C PHE A 98 9.26 0.11 4.79
N THR A 99 8.04 -0.29 4.43
CA THR A 99 7.79 -1.65 3.91
C THR A 99 8.49 -1.88 2.57
N SER A 100 8.48 -0.90 1.67
CA SER A 100 9.17 -1.01 0.37
C SER A 100 10.69 -1.11 0.55
N TYR A 101 11.26 -0.35 1.49
CA TYR A 101 12.69 -0.40 1.80
C TYR A 101 13.09 -1.75 2.41
N THR A 102 12.32 -2.25 3.37
CA THR A 102 12.57 -3.58 3.97
C THR A 102 12.42 -4.70 2.94
N GLN A 103 11.47 -4.61 2.01
CA GLN A 103 11.35 -5.55 0.88
C GLN A 103 12.55 -5.47 -0.06
N LEU A 104 13.02 -4.26 -0.40
CA LEU A 104 14.19 -4.07 -1.25
C LEU A 104 15.47 -4.65 -0.63
N ASP A 105 15.69 -4.39 0.66
CA ASP A 105 16.82 -4.97 1.42
C ASP A 105 16.72 -6.49 1.46
N TRP A 106 15.53 -7.03 1.74
CA TRP A 106 15.30 -8.47 1.72
C TRP A 106 15.58 -9.09 0.35
N LEU A 107 15.04 -8.51 -0.74
CA LEU A 107 15.26 -8.98 -2.11
C LEU A 107 16.74 -8.94 -2.48
N THR A 108 17.47 -7.89 -2.11
CA THR A 108 18.90 -7.76 -2.38
C THR A 108 19.70 -8.84 -1.66
N LYS A 109 19.39 -9.10 -0.38
CA LYS A 109 20.01 -10.18 0.40
C LYS A 109 19.70 -11.55 -0.20
N ARG A 110 18.45 -11.78 -0.64
CA ARG A 110 18.05 -13.04 -1.27
C ARG A 110 18.74 -13.26 -2.61
N GLU A 111 18.79 -12.24 -3.47
CA GLU A 111 19.50 -12.28 -4.75
C GLU A 111 20.96 -12.71 -4.56
N ASN A 112 21.65 -12.10 -3.59
CA ASN A 112 23.05 -12.45 -3.29
C ASN A 112 23.18 -13.88 -2.75
N SER A 113 22.28 -14.31 -1.86
CA SER A 113 22.26 -15.67 -1.33
C SER A 113 22.04 -16.71 -2.43
N ILE A 114 21.12 -16.43 -3.36
CA ILE A 114 20.82 -17.30 -4.50
C ILE A 114 22.04 -17.42 -5.41
N LYS A 115 22.71 -16.31 -5.72
CA LYS A 115 23.95 -16.32 -6.52
C LYS A 115 25.03 -17.20 -5.91
N LEU A 116 25.25 -17.10 -4.60
CA LEU A 116 26.24 -17.93 -3.90
C LEU A 116 25.93 -19.43 -4.01
N VAL A 117 24.66 -19.82 -3.89
CA VAL A 117 24.22 -21.23 -4.03
C VAL A 117 24.43 -21.74 -5.46
N ILE A 118 24.19 -20.90 -6.47
CA ILE A 118 24.39 -21.26 -7.88
C ILE A 118 25.88 -21.37 -8.21
N GLU A 119 26.70 -20.43 -7.72
CA GLU A 119 28.15 -20.38 -7.99
C GLU A 119 28.91 -21.54 -7.33
N ASP A 120 28.55 -21.92 -6.09
CA ASP A 120 29.21 -23.01 -5.38
C ASP A 120 28.22 -23.90 -4.59
N PRO A 121 27.52 -24.83 -5.27
CA PRO A 121 26.55 -25.70 -4.62
C PRO A 121 27.16 -26.67 -3.61
N LYS A 122 28.48 -26.93 -3.68
CA LYS A 122 29.17 -27.86 -2.78
C LYS A 122 29.44 -27.21 -1.43
N THR A 123 29.91 -25.97 -1.45
CA THR A 123 30.13 -25.19 -0.22
C THR A 123 28.80 -24.83 0.44
N TYR A 124 27.77 -24.52 -0.35
CA TYR A 124 26.43 -24.22 0.13
C TYR A 124 25.48 -25.43 0.03
N ALA A 125 25.93 -26.60 0.47
CA ALA A 125 25.12 -27.84 0.44
C ALA A 125 23.91 -27.80 1.39
N GLU A 126 24.01 -27.07 2.51
CA GLU A 126 22.92 -26.91 3.46
C GLU A 126 21.93 -25.82 3.04
N TYR A 127 20.65 -26.06 3.30
CA TYR A 127 19.58 -25.10 3.01
C TYR A 127 19.55 -24.00 4.05
N ASP A 128 19.51 -22.75 3.60
CA ASP A 128 19.23 -21.63 4.47
C ASP A 128 17.74 -21.58 4.90
N ALA A 129 17.36 -20.62 5.74
CA ALA A 129 15.98 -20.50 6.22
C ALA A 129 14.95 -20.21 5.08
N PHE A 130 15.38 -19.57 3.99
CA PHE A 130 14.52 -19.28 2.84
C PHE A 130 14.33 -20.55 2.00
N GLU A 131 15.41 -21.26 1.69
CA GLU A 131 15.41 -22.53 0.99
C GLU A 131 14.60 -23.60 1.74
N ASN A 132 14.69 -23.65 3.07
CA ASN A 132 13.86 -24.55 3.87
C ASN A 132 12.35 -24.25 3.72
N ARG A 133 11.95 -22.98 3.66
CA ARG A 133 10.55 -22.60 3.41
C ARG A 133 10.14 -22.91 1.98
N LEU A 134 10.98 -22.56 1.02
CA LEU A 134 10.72 -22.79 -0.39
C LEU A 134 10.61 -24.29 -0.69
N SER A 135 11.52 -25.11 -0.17
CA SER A 135 11.51 -26.56 -0.32
C SER A 135 10.25 -27.19 0.27
N THR A 136 9.82 -26.75 1.46
CA THR A 136 8.58 -27.21 2.09
C THR A 136 7.37 -26.94 1.18
N HIS A 137 7.25 -25.71 0.65
CA HIS A 137 6.15 -25.35 -0.24
C HIS A 137 6.22 -26.05 -1.60
N PHE A 138 7.41 -26.12 -2.21
CA PHE A 138 7.61 -26.75 -3.51
C PHE A 138 7.33 -28.25 -3.46
N ASN A 139 7.89 -28.96 -2.47
CA ASN A 139 7.66 -30.39 -2.29
C ASN A 139 6.18 -30.67 -2.03
N GLY A 140 5.54 -29.90 -1.14
CA GLY A 140 4.11 -30.02 -0.88
C GLY A 140 3.28 -29.84 -2.15
N ALA A 141 3.53 -28.76 -2.90
CA ALA A 141 2.83 -28.48 -4.15
C ALA A 141 3.03 -29.57 -5.21
N TYR A 142 4.25 -30.09 -5.34
CA TYR A 142 4.56 -31.17 -6.28
C TYR A 142 3.78 -32.44 -5.95
N PHE A 143 3.83 -32.90 -4.70
CA PHE A 143 3.11 -34.12 -4.29
C PHE A 143 1.59 -33.96 -4.38
N THR A 144 1.06 -32.77 -4.09
CA THR A 144 -0.37 -32.48 -4.32
C THR A 144 -0.71 -32.49 -5.81
N SER A 145 0.18 -31.98 -6.67
CA SER A 145 -0.03 -31.92 -8.12
C SER A 145 -0.01 -33.30 -8.76
N LEU A 146 0.84 -34.22 -8.29
CA LEU A 146 0.91 -35.60 -8.79
C LEU A 146 -0.43 -36.35 -8.69
N CYS A 147 -1.18 -36.14 -7.61
CA CYS A 147 -2.46 -36.78 -7.37
C CYS A 147 -3.66 -35.93 -7.79
N SER A 148 -3.43 -34.76 -8.38
CA SER A 148 -4.48 -33.86 -8.80
C SER A 148 -4.91 -34.14 -10.23
N THR A 149 -6.22 -34.21 -10.47
CA THR A 149 -6.79 -34.21 -11.82
C THR A 149 -6.91 -32.79 -12.39
N ASP A 150 -6.61 -31.76 -11.59
CA ASP A 150 -6.75 -30.36 -12.00
C ASP A 150 -5.67 -29.98 -13.03
N PRO A 151 -6.06 -29.59 -14.27
CA PRO A 151 -5.12 -29.12 -15.29
C PRO A 151 -4.27 -27.93 -14.83
N SER A 152 -4.73 -27.13 -13.86
CA SER A 152 -4.00 -25.99 -13.31
C SER A 152 -2.71 -26.37 -12.58
N THR A 153 -2.52 -27.65 -12.24
CA THR A 153 -1.32 -28.15 -11.54
C THR A 153 -0.28 -28.77 -12.48
N LYS A 154 -0.65 -29.00 -13.76
CA LYS A 154 0.22 -29.65 -14.74
C LYS A 154 1.47 -28.85 -15.09
N TRP A 155 1.45 -27.52 -14.95
CA TRP A 155 2.62 -26.70 -15.25
C TRP A 155 3.81 -27.04 -14.33
N LEU A 156 3.55 -27.34 -13.05
CA LEU A 156 4.60 -27.65 -12.08
C LEU A 156 5.22 -29.01 -12.39
N LEU A 157 4.40 -30.00 -12.73
CA LEU A 157 4.87 -31.32 -13.18
C LEU A 157 5.72 -31.19 -14.45
N ASN A 158 5.22 -30.47 -15.46
CA ASN A 158 5.96 -30.22 -16.69
C ASN A 158 7.27 -29.47 -16.44
N TYR A 159 7.30 -28.52 -15.49
CA TYR A 159 8.51 -27.80 -15.11
C TYR A 159 9.55 -28.75 -14.49
N VAL A 160 9.12 -29.63 -13.58
CA VAL A 160 10.01 -30.61 -12.94
C VAL A 160 10.55 -31.62 -13.95
N GLU A 161 9.70 -32.17 -14.82
CA GLU A 161 10.10 -33.13 -15.85
C GLU A 161 11.07 -32.53 -16.88
N LYS A 162 10.89 -31.25 -17.21
CA LYS A 162 11.70 -30.57 -18.23
C LYS A 162 13.05 -30.12 -17.70
N ASN A 163 13.08 -29.53 -16.51
CA ASN A 163 14.27 -28.81 -16.04
C ASN A 163 15.07 -29.62 -15.01
N CYS A 164 14.45 -30.56 -14.29
CA CYS A 164 15.17 -31.29 -13.25
C CYS A 164 15.80 -32.58 -13.81
N PRO A 165 16.95 -33.02 -13.25
CA PRO A 165 17.54 -34.31 -13.61
C PRO A 165 16.52 -35.44 -13.46
N ALA A 166 16.48 -36.34 -14.44
CA ALA A 166 15.46 -37.38 -14.51
C ALA A 166 15.28 -38.10 -13.16
N MET A 167 14.04 -38.12 -12.65
CA MET A 167 13.62 -39.09 -11.65
C MET A 167 13.42 -40.44 -12.37
N SER A 168 14.51 -41.04 -12.84
CA SER A 168 14.49 -42.30 -13.57
C SER A 168 14.16 -43.45 -12.60
N GLY A 169 12.93 -43.96 -12.66
CA GLY A 169 12.53 -45.12 -11.84
C GLY A 169 11.09 -45.55 -12.06
N CYS A 170 10.13 -44.64 -11.85
CA CYS A 170 8.71 -44.96 -12.00
C CYS A 170 8.10 -44.15 -13.14
N ALA A 171 8.09 -44.75 -14.33
CA ALA A 171 7.17 -44.31 -15.37
C ALA A 171 5.76 -44.59 -14.86
N LEU A 172 5.02 -43.54 -14.48
CA LEU A 172 3.59 -43.61 -14.20
C LEU A 172 2.91 -44.28 -15.40
N SER A 173 2.61 -45.57 -15.28
CA SER A 173 1.83 -46.30 -16.27
C SER A 173 0.51 -45.57 -16.43
N GLY A 174 0.07 -45.33 -17.68
CA GLY A 174 -1.08 -44.48 -18.00
C GLY A 174 -2.42 -44.89 -17.37
N LYS A 175 -2.47 -46.00 -16.62
CA LYS A 175 -3.62 -46.49 -15.85
C LYS A 175 -3.59 -46.14 -14.35
N GLU A 176 -2.48 -45.68 -13.78
CA GLU A 176 -2.32 -45.47 -12.31
C GLU A 176 -2.57 -44.03 -11.84
N LYS A 177 -2.97 -43.13 -12.74
CA LYS A 177 -3.40 -41.77 -12.40
C LYS A 177 -4.63 -41.73 -11.47
N GLU A 178 -5.38 -42.83 -11.32
CA GLU A 178 -6.60 -42.86 -10.51
C GLU A 178 -6.36 -43.11 -9.02
N ASN A 179 -5.27 -43.78 -8.61
CA ASN A 179 -5.06 -44.15 -7.20
C ASN A 179 -3.82 -43.55 -6.54
N CYS A 180 -2.90 -42.93 -7.29
CA CYS A 180 -1.65 -42.40 -6.73
C CYS A 180 -0.83 -43.42 -5.90
N ASP A 181 -1.13 -44.71 -6.09
CA ASP A 181 -0.57 -45.80 -5.32
C ASP A 181 0.32 -46.58 -6.27
N THR A 182 1.61 -46.38 -6.10
CA THR A 182 2.65 -46.98 -6.92
C THR A 182 3.70 -47.47 -5.93
N SER A 183 3.57 -48.72 -5.50
CA SER A 183 4.54 -49.36 -4.61
C SER A 183 5.71 -49.87 -5.44
N CYS A 184 6.93 -49.62 -4.98
CA CYS A 184 8.13 -50.28 -5.53
C CYS A 184 8.59 -51.37 -4.57
N ASP A 185 9.00 -52.52 -5.12
CA ASP A 185 9.41 -53.69 -4.35
C ASP A 185 10.93 -53.80 -4.17
N ASN A 186 11.72 -52.73 -4.40
CA ASN A 186 13.18 -52.82 -4.30
C ASN A 186 13.90 -51.55 -3.77
N VAL A 187 15.08 -51.82 -3.21
CA VAL A 187 15.84 -51.08 -2.17
C VAL A 187 16.58 -49.82 -2.66
N ASP A 188 16.48 -49.45 -3.94
CA ASP A 188 17.21 -48.31 -4.50
C ASP A 188 16.34 -47.03 -4.55
N ILE A 189 16.73 -46.01 -3.79
CA ILE A 189 16.01 -44.71 -3.64
C ILE A 189 15.85 -43.97 -5.00
N THR A 190 16.67 -44.34 -5.98
CA THR A 190 16.59 -43.84 -7.36
C THR A 190 15.39 -44.40 -8.12
N GLU A 191 14.89 -45.58 -7.76
CA GLU A 191 13.82 -46.30 -8.45
C GLU A 191 12.47 -46.26 -7.71
N CYS A 192 12.40 -45.65 -6.52
CA CYS A 192 11.17 -45.57 -5.75
C CYS A 192 10.09 -44.71 -6.42
N CYS A 193 8.85 -45.17 -6.33
CA CYS A 193 7.68 -44.49 -6.84
C CYS A 193 7.24 -43.30 -5.95
N PRO A 194 6.41 -42.37 -6.48
CA PRO A 194 6.13 -41.07 -5.86
C PRO A 194 5.51 -41.11 -4.45
N SER A 195 4.78 -42.17 -4.10
CA SER A 195 4.14 -42.34 -2.78
C SER A 195 5.18 -42.62 -1.67
N GLU A 196 6.15 -43.50 -1.92
CA GLU A 196 7.26 -43.74 -0.98
C GLU A 196 8.22 -42.55 -0.91
N MET A 197 8.46 -41.85 -2.02
CA MET A 197 9.24 -40.61 -2.02
C MET A 197 8.62 -39.54 -1.12
N LYS A 198 7.29 -39.45 -1.05
CA LYS A 198 6.59 -38.54 -0.13
C LYS A 198 6.89 -38.89 1.33
N ILE A 199 6.83 -40.17 1.68
CA ILE A 199 7.13 -40.65 3.05
C ILE A 199 8.61 -40.38 3.38
N LEU A 200 9.52 -40.72 2.47
CA LEU A 200 10.97 -40.50 2.65
C LEU A 200 11.31 -39.01 2.78
N CYS A 201 10.71 -38.14 1.96
CA CYS A 201 10.96 -36.71 1.95
C CYS A 201 10.29 -35.97 3.12
N ILE A 202 8.99 -36.17 3.34
CA ILE A 202 8.18 -35.41 4.31
C ILE A 202 8.23 -36.03 5.70
N GLU A 203 8.01 -37.35 5.81
CA GLU A 203 7.88 -38.02 7.12
C GLU A 203 9.24 -38.43 7.71
N ARG A 204 10.18 -38.87 6.87
CA ARG A 204 11.54 -39.26 7.31
C ARG A 204 12.59 -38.16 7.13
N GLY A 205 12.25 -37.04 6.49
CA GLY A 205 13.15 -35.90 6.33
C GLY A 205 14.37 -36.14 5.43
N ASN A 206 14.36 -37.17 4.58
CA ASN A 206 15.45 -37.44 3.66
C ASN A 206 15.41 -36.47 2.48
N LYS A 207 16.28 -35.46 2.51
CA LYS A 207 16.36 -34.41 1.49
C LYS A 207 16.66 -34.94 0.08
N LEU A 208 17.40 -36.03 -0.06
CA LEU A 208 17.76 -36.62 -1.37
C LEU A 208 16.54 -37.20 -2.12
N ALA A 209 15.51 -37.59 -1.38
CA ALA A 209 14.25 -38.07 -1.91
C ALA A 209 13.29 -36.93 -2.31
N CYS A 210 13.60 -35.69 -1.92
CA CYS A 210 12.73 -34.54 -2.19
C CYS A 210 12.93 -33.98 -3.60
N PRO A 211 11.84 -33.73 -4.36
CA PRO A 211 11.89 -33.09 -5.68
C PRO A 211 12.68 -31.78 -5.69
N PHE A 212 12.47 -30.93 -4.68
CA PHE A 212 13.18 -29.66 -4.55
C PHE A 212 14.71 -29.83 -4.54
N HIS A 213 15.24 -30.87 -3.87
CA HIS A 213 16.69 -31.04 -3.79
C HIS A 213 17.32 -31.28 -5.16
N ARG A 214 16.64 -32.06 -6.01
CA ARG A 214 17.07 -32.36 -7.38
C ARG A 214 16.86 -31.16 -8.31
N CYS A 215 15.80 -30.40 -8.10
CA CYS A 215 15.47 -29.19 -8.86
C CYS A 215 16.14 -27.91 -8.33
N ARG A 216 16.98 -28.01 -7.29
CA ARG A 216 17.42 -26.86 -6.49
C ARG A 216 18.04 -25.78 -7.35
N LEU A 217 19.04 -26.14 -8.17
CA LEU A 217 19.80 -25.18 -8.98
C LEU A 217 18.93 -24.48 -10.02
N GLU A 218 18.18 -25.24 -10.80
CA GLU A 218 17.27 -24.73 -11.84
C GLU A 218 16.20 -23.79 -11.26
N LEU A 219 15.65 -24.14 -10.09
CA LEU A 219 14.68 -23.30 -9.40
C LEU A 219 15.33 -22.00 -8.88
N MET A 220 16.56 -22.07 -8.39
CA MET A 220 17.32 -20.90 -7.94
C MET A 220 17.67 -19.98 -9.11
N GLU A 221 18.05 -20.53 -10.26
CA GLU A 221 18.30 -19.77 -11.49
C GLU A 221 17.03 -19.07 -11.99
N GLU A 222 15.90 -19.78 -12.03
CA GLU A 222 14.61 -19.18 -12.39
C GLU A 222 14.25 -18.05 -11.42
N LEU A 223 14.37 -18.27 -10.10
CA LEU A 223 14.13 -17.23 -9.10
C LEU A 223 15.06 -16.03 -9.26
N LEU A 224 16.31 -16.25 -9.67
CA LEU A 224 17.26 -15.17 -9.92
C LEU A 224 16.81 -14.29 -11.09
N VAL A 225 16.28 -14.88 -12.17
CA VAL A 225 15.72 -14.14 -13.32
C VAL A 225 14.57 -13.22 -12.87
N TRP A 226 13.70 -13.69 -11.98
CA TRP A 226 12.58 -12.89 -11.46
C TRP A 226 12.99 -11.86 -10.40
N SER A 227 14.11 -12.08 -9.69
CA SER A 227 14.59 -11.19 -8.64
C SER A 227 14.97 -9.80 -9.14
N GLY A 228 15.55 -9.70 -10.34
CA GLY A 228 15.98 -8.44 -10.96
C GLY A 228 14.82 -7.47 -11.21
N PRO A 229 13.80 -7.87 -11.99
CA PRO A 229 12.59 -7.07 -12.20
C PRO A 229 11.87 -6.71 -10.89
N ALA A 230 11.78 -7.65 -9.94
CA ALA A 230 11.16 -7.39 -8.63
C ALA A 230 11.90 -6.31 -7.84
N LYS A 231 13.24 -6.37 -7.83
CA LYS A 231 14.10 -5.36 -7.20
C LYS A 231 13.96 -3.99 -7.86
N PHE A 232 13.96 -3.94 -9.19
CA PHE A 232 13.76 -2.70 -9.93
C PHE A 232 12.40 -2.06 -9.59
N ALA A 233 11.34 -2.87 -9.55
CA ALA A 233 10.01 -2.40 -9.15
C ALA A 233 10.00 -1.85 -7.71
N ALA A 234 10.61 -2.57 -6.75
CA ALA A 234 10.72 -2.12 -5.36
C ALA A 234 11.50 -0.80 -5.24
N GLN A 235 12.61 -0.65 -5.97
CA GLN A 235 13.39 0.60 -6.03
C GLN A 235 12.55 1.75 -6.56
N PHE A 236 11.82 1.53 -7.65
CA PHE A 236 10.94 2.54 -8.25
C PHE A 236 9.86 3.00 -7.28
N VAL A 237 9.21 2.06 -6.57
CA VAL A 237 8.20 2.37 -5.54
C VAL A 237 8.81 3.18 -4.38
N CYS A 238 10.00 2.82 -3.91
CA CYS A 238 10.72 3.59 -2.88
C CYS A 238 10.97 5.04 -3.33
N LEU A 239 11.50 5.22 -4.54
CA LEU A 239 11.79 6.56 -5.09
C LEU A 239 10.52 7.40 -5.22
N LEU A 240 9.44 6.83 -5.77
CA LEU A 240 8.15 7.51 -5.88
C LEU A 240 7.57 7.87 -4.51
N SER A 241 7.70 6.98 -3.51
CA SER A 241 7.21 7.23 -2.15
C SER A 241 7.97 8.38 -1.48
N VAL A 242 9.29 8.46 -1.65
CA VAL A 242 10.09 9.60 -1.17
C VAL A 242 9.63 10.90 -1.85
N LEU A 243 9.46 10.88 -3.17
CA LEU A 243 9.00 12.05 -3.92
C LEU A 243 7.62 12.53 -3.43
N MET A 244 6.66 11.60 -3.26
CA MET A 244 5.31 11.90 -2.79
C MET A 244 5.31 12.40 -1.33
N LEU A 245 6.19 11.87 -0.47
CA LEU A 245 6.38 12.37 0.90
C LEU A 245 6.87 13.82 0.90
N VAL A 246 7.87 14.14 0.08
CA VAL A 246 8.39 15.52 -0.05
C VAL A 246 7.30 16.44 -0.57
N LEU A 247 6.58 16.06 -1.63
CA LEU A 247 5.48 16.85 -2.19
C LEU A 247 4.35 17.05 -1.18
N SER A 248 3.97 16.01 -0.43
CA SER A 248 2.95 16.10 0.63
C SER A 248 3.39 17.05 1.75
N CYS A 249 4.65 16.96 2.18
CA CYS A 249 5.21 17.85 3.19
C CYS A 249 5.21 19.32 2.70
N LEU A 250 5.66 19.56 1.46
CA LEU A 250 5.63 20.88 0.84
C LEU A 250 4.19 21.42 0.74
N LEU A 251 3.22 20.57 0.39
CA LEU A 251 1.81 20.98 0.39
C LEU A 251 1.34 21.39 1.77
N ILE A 252 1.62 20.59 2.80
CA ILE A 252 1.21 20.88 4.18
C ILE A 252 1.84 22.20 4.66
N CYS A 253 3.14 22.39 4.43
CA CYS A 253 3.90 23.58 4.85
C CYS A 253 3.54 24.84 4.05
N TYR A 254 3.52 24.80 2.71
CA TYR A 254 3.35 25.98 1.84
C TYR A 254 1.90 26.36 1.52
N ASN A 255 0.96 26.11 2.44
CA ASN A 255 -0.42 26.51 2.22
C ASN A 255 -0.57 28.04 2.32
N ALA A 256 -0.45 28.72 1.18
CA ALA A 256 -0.41 30.19 1.03
C ALA A 256 -1.58 31.00 1.64
N ARG A 257 -2.63 30.35 2.17
CA ARG A 257 -3.73 31.02 2.89
C ARG A 257 -3.52 31.13 4.40
N ASP A 258 -2.53 30.43 4.94
CA ASP A 258 -2.26 30.44 6.38
C ASP A 258 -1.23 31.48 6.79
N GLU A 259 -0.30 31.86 5.92
CA GLU A 259 0.73 32.85 6.26
C GLU A 259 0.07 34.21 6.56
N ILE A 260 -0.68 34.80 5.64
CA ILE A 260 -1.09 36.21 5.84
C ILE A 260 -2.15 36.39 6.94
N GLU A 261 -3.27 35.66 6.90
CA GLU A 261 -4.36 35.89 7.88
C GLU A 261 -4.02 35.35 9.28
N ILE A 262 -3.30 34.23 9.39
CA ILE A 262 -3.00 33.62 10.68
C ILE A 262 -1.74 34.24 11.29
N GLU A 263 -0.74 34.68 10.50
CA GLU A 263 0.34 35.50 11.06
C GLU A 263 -0.17 36.86 11.52
N LEU A 264 -1.09 37.50 10.80
CA LEU A 264 -1.70 38.76 11.27
C LEU A 264 -2.46 38.59 12.59
N VAL A 265 -3.14 37.46 12.80
CA VAL A 265 -3.80 37.16 14.08
C VAL A 265 -2.82 36.78 15.17
N LYS A 266 -1.86 35.89 14.88
CA LYS A 266 -0.85 35.44 15.85
C LYS A 266 0.11 36.56 16.25
N ALA A 267 0.41 37.48 15.35
CA ALA A 267 1.17 38.69 15.64
C ALA A 267 0.36 39.74 16.43
N GLY A 268 -0.92 39.46 16.73
CA GLY A 268 -1.81 40.37 17.46
C GLY A 268 -2.21 41.61 16.67
N VAL A 269 -1.90 41.66 15.37
CA VAL A 269 -2.19 42.79 14.48
C VAL A 269 -3.69 42.80 14.11
N MET A 270 -4.34 41.64 14.08
CA MET A 270 -5.78 41.50 13.86
C MET A 270 -6.43 40.60 14.90
N THR A 271 -7.63 40.95 15.33
CA THR A 271 -8.49 40.07 16.15
C THR A 271 -9.36 39.18 15.27
N ASP A 272 -9.88 38.09 15.83
CA ASP A 272 -10.83 37.20 15.12
C ASP A 272 -12.06 37.96 14.61
N ASP A 273 -12.48 39.01 15.34
CA ASP A 273 -13.57 39.90 14.95
C ASP A 273 -13.21 40.74 13.72
N ASP A 274 -11.97 41.22 13.60
CA ASP A 274 -11.52 41.98 12.43
C ASP A 274 -11.53 41.11 11.16
N ILE A 275 -11.22 39.82 11.27
CA ILE A 275 -11.32 38.87 10.15
C ILE A 275 -12.77 38.65 9.73
N GLU A 276 -13.68 38.50 10.69
CA GLU A 276 -15.10 38.30 10.42
C GLU A 276 -15.69 39.52 9.70
N VAL A 277 -15.27 40.74 10.07
CA VAL A 277 -15.63 41.99 9.40
C VAL A 277 -15.07 42.04 7.96
N ILE A 278 -13.79 41.73 7.73
CA ILE A 278 -13.22 41.70 6.38
C ILE A 278 -13.91 40.67 5.49
N ARG A 279 -14.29 39.50 6.03
CA ARG A 279 -15.04 38.49 5.26
C ARG A 279 -16.44 38.97 4.90
N ARG A 280 -17.14 39.63 5.82
CA ARG A 280 -18.45 40.24 5.55
C ARG A 280 -18.33 41.34 4.49
N LEU A 281 -17.30 42.17 4.57
CA LEU A 281 -17.03 43.24 3.60
C LEU A 281 -16.68 42.69 2.22
N LYS A 282 -15.88 41.61 2.13
CA LYS A 282 -15.64 40.93 0.84
C LYS A 282 -16.89 40.26 0.28
N ALA A 283 -17.72 39.69 1.14
CA ALA A 283 -18.99 39.08 0.74
C ALA A 283 -20.02 40.13 0.29
N SER A 284 -20.04 41.32 0.90
CA SER A 284 -20.90 42.44 0.49
C SER A 284 -20.36 43.15 -0.75
N ASN A 285 -19.03 43.24 -0.92
CA ASN A 285 -18.38 43.88 -2.07
C ASN A 285 -18.22 42.95 -3.30
N ASN A 286 -18.78 41.75 -3.28
CA ASN A 286 -18.87 40.85 -4.44
C ASN A 286 -19.76 41.38 -5.58
N VAL A 287 -20.11 42.68 -5.59
CA VAL A 287 -20.76 43.37 -6.71
C VAL A 287 -19.76 44.08 -7.64
N GLN A 288 -18.50 44.32 -7.25
CA GLN A 288 -17.54 44.92 -8.20
C GLN A 288 -16.08 44.66 -7.80
N HIS A 289 -15.50 43.59 -8.36
CA HIS A 289 -14.06 43.43 -8.33
C HIS A 289 -13.42 44.18 -9.50
N ASN A 290 -12.93 45.39 -9.24
CA ASN A 290 -11.78 45.94 -9.96
C ASN A 290 -10.55 45.82 -9.05
N ARG A 291 -9.43 45.36 -9.61
CA ARG A 291 -8.17 45.03 -8.91
C ARG A 291 -7.48 46.27 -8.33
N GLY A 292 -7.95 46.77 -7.19
CA GLY A 292 -7.22 47.71 -6.34
C GLY A 292 -6.84 47.06 -5.02
N SER A 293 -5.58 47.17 -4.62
CA SER A 293 -5.12 46.79 -3.27
C SER A 293 -5.90 47.57 -2.22
N ILE A 294 -6.60 46.87 -1.31
CA ILE A 294 -7.23 47.49 -0.15
C ILE A 294 -6.10 47.94 0.78
N SER A 295 -5.88 49.25 0.93
CA SER A 295 -4.87 49.80 1.83
C SER A 295 -5.33 49.70 3.29
N LEU A 296 -4.38 49.51 4.21
CA LEU A 296 -4.65 49.42 5.66
C LEU A 296 -5.35 50.69 6.19
N GLU A 297 -5.03 51.86 5.61
CA GLU A 297 -5.63 53.15 5.98
C GLU A 297 -7.16 53.18 5.74
N SER A 298 -7.65 52.51 4.69
CA SER A 298 -9.10 52.43 4.43
C SER A 298 -9.87 51.64 5.51
N ILE A 299 -9.18 50.75 6.23
CA ILE A 299 -9.80 49.92 7.29
C ILE A 299 -9.97 50.74 8.57
N ASP A 300 -9.01 51.59 8.91
CA ASP A 300 -9.09 52.45 10.10
C ASP A 300 -10.13 53.57 9.94
N ASP A 301 -10.22 54.16 8.74
CA ASP A 301 -11.26 55.15 8.42
C ASP A 301 -12.66 54.55 8.56
N MET A 302 -12.89 53.33 8.07
CA MET A 302 -14.18 52.64 8.21
C MET A 302 -14.46 52.17 9.65
N LYS A 303 -13.44 51.85 10.45
CA LYS A 303 -13.60 51.55 11.89
C LYS A 303 -14.04 52.80 12.66
N SER A 304 -13.61 53.97 12.21
CA SER A 304 -14.05 55.26 12.71
C SER A 304 -15.50 55.58 12.30
N ASP A 305 -15.92 55.21 11.09
CA ASP A 305 -17.30 55.36 10.62
C ASP A 305 -18.27 54.39 11.30
N LEU A 306 -17.84 53.15 11.56
CA LEU A 306 -18.61 52.17 12.33
C LEU A 306 -18.82 52.64 13.79
N LYS A 307 -17.87 53.41 14.34
CA LYS A 307 -17.98 54.05 15.67
C LYS A 307 -18.81 55.35 15.64
N ARG A 308 -18.87 56.06 14.51
CA ARG A 308 -19.61 57.34 14.36
C ARG A 308 -21.09 57.18 14.01
N GLY A 309 -21.52 55.98 13.62
CA GLY A 309 -22.90 55.52 13.81
C GLY A 309 -23.74 55.40 12.55
N ILE A 310 -24.42 54.25 12.44
CA ILE A 310 -25.88 54.06 12.27
C ILE A 310 -26.05 52.54 12.14
N PHE A 311 -26.07 51.84 13.27
CA PHE A 311 -26.85 50.62 13.39
C PHE A 311 -27.47 50.65 14.77
N THR A 312 -28.78 50.84 14.78
CA THR A 312 -29.66 50.61 15.93
C THR A 312 -29.39 49.21 16.45
N ARG A 313 -28.53 49.14 17.47
CA ARG A 313 -28.26 47.95 18.25
C ARG A 313 -29.57 47.59 18.95
N LYS A 314 -30.36 46.70 18.34
CA LYS A 314 -31.52 46.09 19.00
C LYS A 314 -30.97 45.34 20.20
N ARG A 315 -31.14 45.95 21.38
CA ARG A 315 -30.72 45.46 22.69
C ARG A 315 -31.32 44.06 22.85
N MET A 316 -30.51 43.01 22.72
CA MET A 316 -30.92 41.69 23.19
C MET A 316 -31.09 41.80 24.70
N ASN A 317 -32.30 41.51 25.16
CA ASN A 317 -32.63 41.47 26.59
C ASN A 317 -31.67 40.49 27.28
N ARG A 318 -30.94 41.03 28.25
CA ARG A 318 -30.19 40.29 29.25
C ARG A 318 -31.22 39.51 30.07
N ILE A 319 -31.21 38.18 29.95
CA ILE A 319 -31.93 37.31 30.87
C ILE A 319 -31.17 37.40 32.21
N SER A 320 -31.79 38.05 33.19
CA SER A 320 -31.35 38.02 34.57
C SER A 320 -31.60 36.64 35.15
N PRO A 321 -30.68 36.06 35.94
CA PRO A 321 -30.99 34.87 36.72
C PRO A 321 -31.91 35.28 37.86
N THR A 322 -33.10 34.67 37.90
CA THR A 322 -33.97 34.65 39.06
C THR A 322 -33.29 33.88 40.18
N SER A 323 -32.93 34.60 41.24
CA SER A 323 -32.80 34.06 42.58
C SER A 323 -34.17 33.56 43.04
N ASP A 324 -34.28 32.30 43.45
CA ASP A 324 -35.31 31.94 44.42
C ASP A 324 -34.74 31.06 45.53
N ASN A 325 -34.94 31.58 46.72
CA ASN A 325 -34.65 31.02 48.04
C ASN A 325 -35.75 30.02 48.41
N ARG A 326 -35.35 28.93 49.09
CA ARG A 326 -36.04 28.18 50.17
C ARG A 326 -35.37 26.81 50.22
N SER A 327 -35.01 26.19 51.34
CA SER A 327 -35.34 26.33 52.76
C SER A 327 -34.45 25.27 53.46
N SER A 328 -33.65 25.55 54.49
CA SER A 328 -34.02 25.49 55.91
C SER A 328 -34.93 24.27 56.20
N SER A 329 -34.64 23.25 57.00
CA SER A 329 -33.90 23.15 58.27
C SER A 329 -33.83 21.63 58.67
N PRO A 330 -33.79 21.20 59.95
CA PRO A 330 -32.56 20.83 60.66
C PRO A 330 -32.58 19.42 61.29
N LEU A 331 -31.40 18.89 61.61
CA LEU A 331 -30.98 18.16 62.82
C LEU A 331 -29.72 17.35 62.48
#